data_AF-A0A3B9IQH6-F1
#
_entry.id   AF-A0A3B9IQH6-F1
#
_cell.length_a   1.000
_cell.length_b   1.000
_cell.length_c   1.000
_cell.angle_alpha   90.00
_cell.angle_beta   90.00
_cell.angle_gamma   90.00
#
_symmetry.space_group_name_H-M   'P 1'
#
loop_
_entity.id
_entity.type
_entity.pdbx_description
1 polymer ?
#
loop_
_entity_poly.entity_id
_entity_poly.type
_entity_poly.pdbx_seq_one_letter_code
_entity_poly.pdbx_strand_id
1 'polypeptide(L)'
;FVSMAEERLARGRRTLVQAAVPAGLAPVAAVAPVLRGLTALADPAAEGGCRPFVLEHRAGPAVMAFVNAVDLDRIANSGVATPDHVIRTKPAPLILPSPRADDLAGFRAAAEAALGRYVEAYHAYFARNNARLGGIKTELDPMPRIVAVKGLGIFALGKSSKEARIAADVYEAAIEVITGAEGIGRFESISEADLFDVEYWSLEQAKLGKGGEKPLQRRIVAVTGGAGGIGAATARAFAAAGAEVAVLDLNPEAAAGVARPLGGIGIACDVTDPASVTAAIEAVVARFGGLDILV
;
A
#
# COMPACT_ATOMS: atom_id res chain seq x y z
N PHE A 1 14.91 20.34 32.57
CA PHE A 1 14.52 19.64 31.33
C PHE A 1 13.95 18.24 31.61
N VAL A 2 14.63 17.38 32.36
CA VAL A 2 14.10 16.05 32.75
C VAL A 2 12.81 16.16 33.56
N SER A 3 12.78 16.99 34.61
CA SER A 3 11.58 17.22 35.43
C SER A 3 10.37 17.72 34.63
N MET A 4 10.57 18.61 33.66
CA MET A 4 9.48 19.12 32.80
C MET A 4 8.91 18.03 31.88
N ALA A 5 9.76 17.13 31.37
CA ALA A 5 9.32 16.01 30.54
C ALA A 5 8.54 14.98 31.38
N GLU A 6 9.02 14.66 32.58
CA GLU A 6 8.36 13.76 33.53
C GLU A 6 6.99 14.32 33.98
N GLU A 7 6.95 15.59 34.36
CA GLU A 7 5.70 16.30 34.70
C GLU A 7 4.72 16.33 33.53
N ARG A 8 5.20 16.46 32.29
CA ARG A 8 4.33 16.39 31.11
C ARG A 8 3.79 14.97 30.89
N LEU A 9 4.63 13.95 31.03
CA LEU A 9 4.23 12.55 30.87
C LEU A 9 3.19 12.13 31.92
N ALA A 10 3.29 12.65 33.14
CA ALA A 10 2.32 12.43 34.22
C ALA A 10 0.89 12.91 33.89
N ARG A 11 0.73 13.87 32.97
CA ARG A 11 -0.59 14.36 32.51
C ARG A 11 -1.27 13.42 31.51
N GLY A 12 -0.62 12.33 31.11
CA GLY A 12 -1.13 11.37 30.14
C GLY A 12 -1.16 11.91 28.70
N ARG A 13 -1.71 11.08 27.81
CA ARG A 13 -1.87 11.37 26.38
C ARG A 13 -3.35 11.33 26.01
N ARG A 14 -3.77 12.25 25.14
CA ARG A 14 -5.08 12.18 24.49
C ARG A 14 -5.09 11.02 23.51
N THR A 15 -6.22 10.36 23.40
CA THR A 15 -6.46 9.35 22.35
C THR A 15 -7.22 9.99 21.19
N LEU A 16 -7.02 9.46 19.99
CA LEU A 16 -7.77 9.90 18.83
C LEU A 16 -9.25 9.58 19.01
N VAL A 17 -10.11 10.58 18.79
CA VAL A 17 -11.55 10.39 18.82
C VAL A 17 -11.95 9.52 17.63
N GLN A 18 -12.63 8.42 17.89
CA GLN A 18 -13.00 7.45 16.87
C GLN A 18 -14.31 7.85 16.20
N ALA A 19 -14.33 7.83 14.88
CA ALA A 19 -15.51 8.00 14.05
C ALA A 19 -16.26 6.68 13.93
N ALA A 20 -17.58 6.75 13.76
CA ALA A 20 -18.40 5.57 13.51
C ALA A 20 -17.95 4.88 12.21
N VAL A 21 -17.83 3.55 12.27
CA VAL A 21 -17.57 2.66 11.13
C VAL A 21 -18.86 1.87 10.86
N PRO A 22 -19.38 1.85 9.63
CA PRO A 22 -20.60 1.09 9.33
C PRO A 22 -20.38 -0.41 9.50
N ALA A 23 -21.43 -1.12 9.91
CA ALA A 23 -21.44 -2.57 9.90
C ALA A 23 -21.48 -3.11 8.45
N GLY A 24 -21.10 -4.38 8.26
CA GLY A 24 -21.16 -5.03 6.94
C GLY A 24 -20.14 -4.50 5.95
N LEU A 25 -18.89 -4.33 6.38
CA LEU A 25 -17.80 -3.92 5.49
C LEU A 25 -17.52 -5.00 4.45
N ALA A 26 -17.15 -4.57 3.25
CA ALA A 26 -16.66 -5.49 2.23
C ALA A 26 -15.30 -6.08 2.67
N PRO A 27 -15.04 -7.36 2.35
CA PRO A 27 -13.77 -7.99 2.68
C PRO A 27 -12.62 -7.36 1.88
N VAL A 28 -11.40 -7.47 2.41
CA VAL A 28 -10.17 -7.02 1.73
C VAL A 28 -10.06 -7.62 0.33
N ALA A 29 -10.43 -8.88 0.15
CA ALA A 29 -10.40 -9.57 -1.13
C ALA A 29 -11.32 -8.94 -2.20
N ALA A 30 -12.37 -8.23 -1.80
CA ALA A 30 -13.24 -7.50 -2.72
C ALA A 30 -12.75 -6.07 -3.00
N VAL A 31 -12.09 -5.44 -2.02
CA VAL A 31 -11.65 -4.03 -2.08
C VAL A 31 -10.30 -3.90 -2.78
N ALA A 32 -9.34 -4.77 -2.47
CA ALA A 32 -7.98 -4.69 -2.97
C ALA A 32 -7.88 -4.70 -4.51
N PRO A 33 -8.61 -5.54 -5.27
CA PRO A 33 -8.60 -5.49 -6.73
C PRO A 33 -9.11 -4.17 -7.29
N VAL A 34 -10.11 -3.55 -6.64
CA VAL A 34 -10.63 -2.23 -7.04
C VAL A 34 -9.54 -1.17 -6.91
N LEU A 35 -8.87 -1.12 -5.75
CA LEU A 35 -7.77 -0.17 -5.51
C LEU A 35 -6.61 -0.41 -6.48
N ARG A 36 -6.24 -1.67 -6.69
CA ARG A 36 -5.17 -2.05 -7.60
C ARG A 36 -5.45 -1.65 -9.05
N GLY A 37 -6.70 -1.81 -9.51
CA GLY A 37 -7.12 -1.40 -10.84
C GLY A 37 -7.13 0.13 -11.00
N LEU A 38 -7.70 0.86 -10.04
CA LEU A 38 -7.77 2.33 -10.08
C LEU A 38 -6.40 3.00 -10.07
N THR A 39 -5.43 2.42 -9.35
CA THR A 39 -4.08 2.99 -9.19
C THR A 39 -3.06 2.47 -10.20
N ALA A 40 -3.46 1.61 -11.13
CA ALA A 40 -2.55 1.10 -12.14
C ALA A 40 -2.07 2.24 -13.07
N LEU A 41 -0.77 2.26 -13.36
CA LEU A 41 -0.21 3.24 -14.29
C LEU A 41 -0.57 2.85 -15.73
N ALA A 42 -1.09 3.78 -16.53
CA ALA A 42 -1.29 3.53 -17.95
C ALA A 42 0.05 3.27 -18.65
N ASP A 43 0.11 2.23 -19.47
CA ASP A 43 1.29 1.86 -20.25
C ASP A 43 0.88 1.01 -21.46
N PRO A 44 0.69 1.63 -22.64
CA PRO A 44 0.28 0.91 -23.85
C PRO A 44 1.26 -0.16 -24.32
N ALA A 45 2.52 -0.09 -23.90
CA ALA A 45 3.53 -1.09 -24.23
C ALA A 45 3.54 -2.28 -23.27
N ALA A 46 2.92 -2.15 -22.09
CA ALA A 46 2.77 -3.23 -21.14
C ALA A 46 1.62 -4.17 -21.56
N GLU A 47 1.76 -5.46 -21.24
CA GLU A 47 0.68 -6.43 -21.39
C GLU A 47 -0.55 -5.98 -20.58
N GLY A 48 -1.73 -5.94 -21.22
CA GLY A 48 -2.95 -5.40 -20.60
C GLY A 48 -3.03 -3.87 -20.56
N GLY A 49 -2.08 -3.14 -21.17
CA GLY A 49 -2.12 -1.67 -21.31
C GLY A 49 -1.87 -0.90 -20.02
N CYS A 50 -1.43 -1.57 -18.95
CA CYS A 50 -1.16 -0.94 -17.67
C CYS A 50 -0.06 -1.65 -16.88
N ARG A 51 0.54 -0.91 -15.95
CA ARG A 51 1.49 -1.40 -14.93
C ARG A 51 0.83 -1.28 -13.55
N PRO A 52 0.23 -2.36 -13.03
CA PRO A 52 -0.41 -2.34 -11.71
C PRO A 52 0.63 -2.22 -10.59
N PHE A 53 0.15 -2.08 -9.36
CA PHE A 53 0.97 -2.19 -8.15
C PHE A 53 0.69 -3.50 -7.42
N VAL A 54 1.65 -3.92 -6.60
CA VAL A 54 1.46 -4.93 -5.56
C VAL A 54 1.02 -4.20 -4.30
N LEU A 55 0.02 -4.74 -3.61
CA LEU A 55 -0.51 -4.16 -2.39
C LEU A 55 0.00 -4.92 -1.15
N GLU A 56 0.25 -4.18 -0.08
CA GLU A 56 0.43 -4.69 1.28
C GLU A 56 -0.66 -4.09 2.16
N HIS A 57 -1.53 -4.94 2.70
CA HIS A 57 -2.61 -4.53 3.60
C HIS A 57 -2.17 -4.61 5.07
N ARG A 58 -2.48 -3.59 5.87
CA ARG A 58 -2.25 -3.57 7.32
C ARG A 58 -3.48 -3.05 8.06
N ALA A 59 -3.87 -3.75 9.11
CA ALA A 59 -5.01 -3.42 9.96
C ALA A 59 -4.71 -3.65 11.45
N GLY A 60 -3.47 -3.43 11.87
CA GLY A 60 -3.08 -3.49 13.28
C GLY A 60 -3.81 -2.44 14.13
N PRO A 61 -3.84 -2.57 15.47
CA PRO A 61 -4.61 -1.68 16.34
C PRO A 61 -4.30 -0.19 16.17
N ALA A 62 -3.01 0.18 16.03
CA ALA A 62 -2.59 1.56 15.81
C ALA A 62 -3.08 2.10 14.46
N VAL A 63 -2.95 1.30 13.39
CA VAL A 63 -3.46 1.62 12.06
C VAL A 63 -4.98 1.82 12.10
N MET A 64 -5.70 0.90 12.74
CA MET A 64 -7.16 0.97 12.84
C MET A 64 -7.63 2.19 13.63
N ALA A 65 -6.96 2.52 14.74
CA ALA A 65 -7.25 3.72 15.51
C ALA A 65 -6.99 5.01 14.70
N PHE A 66 -5.99 4.99 13.83
CA PHE A 66 -5.64 6.11 12.96
C PHE A 66 -6.66 6.29 11.82
N VAL A 67 -6.92 5.26 11.01
CA VAL A 67 -7.83 5.38 9.85
C VAL A 67 -9.30 5.57 10.25
N ASN A 68 -9.64 5.34 11.51
CA ASN A 68 -10.97 5.60 12.05
C ASN A 68 -11.05 6.90 12.86
N ALA A 69 -10.00 7.72 12.90
CA ALA A 69 -10.04 9.00 13.58
C ALA A 69 -11.06 9.96 12.94
N VAL A 70 -11.79 10.71 13.76
CA VAL A 70 -12.71 11.77 13.29
C VAL A 70 -11.99 12.82 12.47
N ASP A 71 -10.74 13.13 12.82
CA ASP A 71 -9.90 14.13 12.18
C ASP A 71 -8.85 13.53 11.24
N LEU A 72 -9.08 12.31 10.72
CA LEU A 72 -8.18 11.62 9.80
C LEU A 72 -7.66 12.54 8.67
N ASP A 73 -8.55 13.25 7.98
CA ASP A 73 -8.19 14.16 6.90
C ASP A 73 -7.15 15.20 7.33
N ARG A 74 -7.23 15.71 8.57
CA ARG A 74 -6.25 16.68 9.07
C ARG A 74 -4.93 15.99 9.44
N ILE A 75 -4.99 14.92 10.23
CA ILE A 75 -3.77 14.29 10.76
C ILE A 75 -2.97 13.57 9.68
N ALA A 76 -3.62 12.93 8.71
CA ALA A 76 -2.95 12.25 7.61
C ALA A 76 -2.37 13.21 6.57
N ASN A 77 -2.88 14.44 6.47
CA ASN A 77 -2.35 15.50 5.59
C ASN A 77 -1.47 16.52 6.34
N SER A 78 -1.02 16.20 7.56
CA SER A 78 -0.19 17.09 8.37
C SER A 78 1.30 17.11 7.97
N GLY A 79 1.64 16.38 6.91
CA GLY A 79 2.98 16.24 6.34
C GLY A 79 3.67 14.94 6.78
N VAL A 80 4.99 14.91 6.65
CA VAL A 80 5.80 13.71 6.87
C VAL A 80 6.63 13.80 8.15
N ALA A 81 7.02 12.63 8.66
CA ALA A 81 7.79 12.48 9.89
C ALA A 81 9.30 12.41 9.64
N THR A 82 9.71 11.90 8.47
CA THR A 82 11.12 11.71 8.09
C THR A 82 11.31 11.88 6.57
N PRO A 83 12.55 12.06 6.08
CA PRO A 83 12.85 12.04 4.66
C PRO A 83 12.45 10.73 3.96
N ASP A 84 12.73 9.59 4.58
CA ASP A 84 12.32 8.26 4.09
C ASP A 84 10.80 8.16 3.95
N HIS A 85 10.04 8.80 4.84
CA HIS A 85 8.58 8.85 4.79
C HIS A 85 8.09 9.48 3.46
N VAL A 86 8.61 10.64 3.04
CA VAL A 86 8.14 11.26 1.78
C VAL A 86 8.53 10.46 0.54
N ILE A 87 9.77 9.96 0.44
CA ILE A 87 10.20 9.26 -0.78
C ILE A 87 9.57 7.87 -0.95
N ARG A 88 9.14 7.22 0.15
CA ARG A 88 8.50 5.90 0.11
C ARG A 88 6.98 5.97 0.03
N THR A 89 6.36 7.00 0.59
CA THR A 89 4.89 7.04 0.77
C THR A 89 4.19 8.22 0.09
N LYS A 90 4.95 9.16 -0.49
CA LYS A 90 4.48 10.47 -0.98
C LYS A 90 4.06 11.43 0.14
N PRO A 91 3.77 12.72 -0.15
CA PRO A 91 3.47 13.72 0.88
C PRO A 91 2.18 13.44 1.69
N ALA A 92 1.24 12.70 1.10
CA ALA A 92 -0.05 12.39 1.71
C ALA A 92 -0.60 11.05 1.19
N PRO A 93 -1.39 10.32 1.99
CA PRO A 93 -2.13 9.15 1.53
C PRO A 93 -3.38 9.54 0.73
N LEU A 94 -3.92 8.59 -0.04
CA LEU A 94 -5.29 8.66 -0.53
C LEU A 94 -6.25 8.20 0.58
N ILE A 95 -7.17 9.05 1.03
CA ILE A 95 -8.16 8.72 2.06
C ILE A 95 -9.48 8.31 1.41
N LEU A 96 -10.00 7.15 1.80
CA LEU A 96 -11.22 6.57 1.25
C LEU A 96 -12.26 6.25 2.33
N PRO A 97 -13.56 6.34 2.00
CA PRO A 97 -14.64 5.98 2.91
C PRO A 97 -14.68 4.46 3.17
N SER A 98 -15.50 4.07 4.14
CA SER A 98 -15.71 2.65 4.43
C SER A 98 -16.42 1.92 3.28
N PRO A 99 -15.86 0.81 2.78
CA PRO A 99 -16.48 0.01 1.73
C PRO A 99 -17.58 -0.86 2.31
N ARG A 100 -18.83 -0.70 1.86
CA ARG A 100 -19.92 -1.57 2.26
C ARG A 100 -20.01 -2.79 1.36
N ALA A 101 -20.27 -3.96 1.93
CA ALA A 101 -20.38 -5.21 1.17
C ALA A 101 -21.56 -5.20 0.19
N ASP A 102 -22.64 -4.48 0.52
CA ASP A 102 -23.83 -4.33 -0.31
C ASP A 102 -23.71 -3.22 -1.37
N ASP A 103 -22.63 -2.42 -1.37
CA ASP A 103 -22.43 -1.30 -2.29
C ASP A 103 -20.95 -1.11 -2.69
N LEU A 104 -20.37 -2.15 -3.28
CA LEU A 104 -19.02 -2.07 -3.84
C LEU A 104 -18.92 -1.11 -5.04
N ALA A 105 -20.01 -0.93 -5.79
CA ALA A 105 -20.06 0.01 -6.91
C ALA A 105 -19.96 1.47 -6.43
N GLY A 106 -20.70 1.82 -5.38
CA GLY A 106 -20.60 3.13 -4.74
C GLY A 106 -19.23 3.38 -4.14
N PHE A 107 -18.63 2.37 -3.49
CA PHE A 107 -17.24 2.46 -3.03
C PHE A 107 -16.27 2.75 -4.18
N ARG A 108 -16.37 2.00 -5.30
CA ARG A 108 -15.52 2.21 -6.48
C ARG A 108 -15.64 3.64 -7.02
N ALA A 109 -16.86 4.14 -7.19
CA ALA A 109 -17.10 5.50 -7.68
C ALA A 109 -16.52 6.57 -6.75
N ALA A 110 -16.68 6.38 -5.43
CA ALA A 110 -16.10 7.27 -4.43
C ALA A 110 -14.55 7.24 -4.46
N ALA A 111 -13.97 6.06 -4.63
CA ALA A 111 -12.52 5.87 -4.73
C ALA A 111 -11.94 6.50 -5.99
N GLU A 112 -12.62 6.34 -7.13
CA GLU A 112 -12.24 6.96 -8.40
C GLU A 112 -12.28 8.50 -8.31
N ALA A 113 -13.35 9.06 -7.75
CA ALA A 113 -13.46 10.51 -7.54
C ALA A 113 -12.39 11.05 -6.57
N ALA A 114 -12.08 10.31 -5.50
CA ALA A 114 -11.02 10.68 -4.56
C ALA A 114 -9.62 10.61 -5.19
N LEU A 115 -9.36 9.58 -5.99
CA LEU A 115 -8.11 9.44 -6.73
C LEU A 115 -7.93 10.57 -7.75
N GLY A 116 -8.99 10.95 -8.47
CA GLY A 116 -8.95 12.09 -9.39
C GLY A 116 -8.50 13.38 -8.70
N ARG A 117 -9.11 13.71 -7.54
CA ARG A 117 -8.70 14.86 -6.73
C ARG A 117 -7.27 14.75 -6.21
N TYR A 118 -6.84 13.55 -5.80
CA TYR A 118 -5.48 13.30 -5.35
C TYR A 118 -4.46 13.59 -6.46
N VAL A 119 -4.71 13.07 -7.66
CA VAL A 119 -3.84 13.24 -8.83
C VAL A 119 -3.78 14.71 -9.25
N GLU A 120 -4.92 15.39 -9.33
CA GLU A 120 -4.97 16.84 -9.60
C GLU A 120 -4.19 17.65 -8.57
N ALA A 121 -4.34 17.31 -7.28
CA ALA A 121 -3.61 17.96 -6.20
C ALA A 121 -2.09 17.72 -6.32
N TYR A 122 -1.67 16.50 -6.68
CA TYR A 122 -0.26 16.17 -6.88
C TYR A 122 0.35 16.95 -8.04
N HIS A 123 -0.34 17.03 -9.18
CA HIS A 123 0.08 17.85 -10.32
C HIS A 123 0.22 19.33 -9.95
N ALA A 124 -0.74 19.88 -9.20
CA ALA A 124 -0.69 21.26 -8.74
C ALA A 124 0.47 21.50 -7.75
N TYR A 125 0.70 20.56 -6.82
CA TYR A 125 1.82 20.56 -5.89
C TYR A 125 3.17 20.54 -6.63
N PHE A 126 3.32 19.66 -7.62
CA PHE A 126 4.52 19.59 -8.44
C PHE A 126 4.74 20.87 -9.25
N ALA A 127 3.72 21.35 -9.96
CA ALA A 127 3.83 22.53 -10.82
C ALA A 127 4.28 23.77 -10.03
N ARG A 128 3.66 24.05 -8.87
CA ARG A 128 4.02 25.21 -8.02
C ARG A 128 5.46 25.13 -7.53
N ASN A 129 5.88 23.97 -7.04
CA ASN A 129 7.22 23.81 -6.48
C ASN A 129 8.32 23.70 -7.55
N ASN A 130 8.03 23.07 -8.68
CA ASN A 130 8.97 23.03 -9.80
C ASN A 130 9.17 24.44 -10.38
N ALA A 131 8.12 25.26 -10.49
CA ALA A 131 8.24 26.66 -10.90
C ALA A 131 9.16 27.47 -9.97
N ARG A 132 9.05 27.26 -8.64
CA ARG A 132 9.97 27.84 -7.64
C ARG A 132 11.43 27.45 -7.90
N LEU A 133 11.69 26.25 -8.42
CA LEU A 133 13.03 25.73 -8.75
C LEU A 133 13.46 25.96 -10.21
N GLY A 134 12.76 26.82 -10.96
CA GLY A 134 13.11 27.13 -12.36
C GLY A 134 12.67 26.08 -13.39
N GLY A 135 11.77 25.17 -13.04
CA GLY A 135 11.15 24.22 -13.98
C GLY A 135 12.03 23.04 -14.37
N ILE A 136 13.09 22.75 -13.61
CA ILE A 136 14.12 21.77 -13.97
C ILE A 136 13.82 20.33 -13.54
N LYS A 137 12.80 20.11 -12.70
CA LYS A 137 12.42 18.78 -12.21
C LYS A 137 11.50 18.09 -13.22
N THR A 138 11.59 16.77 -13.26
CA THR A 138 10.63 15.89 -13.95
C THR A 138 9.68 15.32 -12.91
N GLU A 139 8.37 15.37 -13.19
CA GLU A 139 7.34 14.87 -12.27
C GLU A 139 7.47 13.36 -12.06
N LEU A 140 7.34 12.92 -10.81
CA LEU A 140 7.18 11.50 -10.47
C LEU A 140 5.75 11.04 -10.80
N ASP A 141 5.50 9.73 -10.86
CA ASP A 141 4.13 9.26 -11.12
C ASP A 141 3.17 9.77 -10.03
N PRO A 142 1.95 10.23 -10.35
CA PRO A 142 1.07 10.90 -9.40
C PRO A 142 0.24 9.93 -8.56
N MET A 143 0.47 8.62 -8.65
CA MET A 143 -0.33 7.63 -7.91
C MET A 143 0.04 7.60 -6.43
N PRO A 144 -0.92 7.45 -5.51
CA PRO A 144 -0.62 7.33 -4.09
C PRO A 144 0.26 6.10 -3.81
N ARG A 145 1.07 6.17 -2.75
CA ARG A 145 1.79 5.00 -2.22
C ARG A 145 1.10 4.40 -1.00
N ILE A 146 0.21 5.14 -0.36
CA ILE A 146 -0.61 4.69 0.76
C ILE A 146 -2.07 5.04 0.46
N VAL A 147 -2.96 4.07 0.60
CA VAL A 147 -4.42 4.27 0.58
C VAL A 147 -4.97 3.93 1.96
N ALA A 148 -5.49 4.91 2.67
CA ALA A 148 -6.12 4.74 3.98
C ALA A 148 -7.63 4.56 3.79
N VAL A 149 -8.15 3.38 4.15
CA VAL A 149 -9.56 3.02 3.99
C VAL A 149 -10.20 2.92 5.37
N LYS A 150 -11.13 3.82 5.65
CA LYS A 150 -11.84 3.85 6.94
C LYS A 150 -12.51 2.51 7.23
N GLY A 151 -12.27 1.95 8.40
CA GLY A 151 -12.81 0.66 8.83
C GLY A 151 -12.08 -0.56 8.28
N LEU A 152 -11.14 -0.40 7.34
CA LEU A 152 -10.42 -1.53 6.73
C LEU A 152 -8.90 -1.47 6.93
N GLY A 153 -8.32 -0.31 7.20
CA GLY A 153 -6.88 -0.16 7.45
C GLY A 153 -6.16 0.58 6.32
N ILE A 154 -4.88 0.30 6.13
CA ILE A 154 -4.07 0.89 5.04
C ILE A 154 -3.70 -0.15 3.99
N PHE A 155 -3.56 0.31 2.76
CA PHE A 155 -3.02 -0.44 1.62
C PHE A 155 -1.82 0.32 1.09
N ALA A 156 -0.63 -0.25 1.26
CA ALA A 156 0.60 0.31 0.70
C ALA A 156 0.87 -0.26 -0.69
N LEU A 157 1.31 0.60 -1.62
CA LEU A 157 1.49 0.29 -3.03
C LEU A 157 2.99 0.26 -3.35
N GLY A 158 3.45 -0.83 -3.97
CA GLY A 158 4.84 -0.97 -4.41
C GLY A 158 4.95 -1.72 -5.73
N LYS A 159 6.12 -1.65 -6.38
CA LYS A 159 6.38 -2.41 -7.61
C LYS A 159 6.59 -3.91 -7.35
N SER A 160 6.80 -4.26 -6.10
CA SER A 160 6.95 -5.61 -5.55
C SER A 160 6.36 -5.65 -4.14
N SER A 161 6.12 -6.84 -3.60
CA SER A 161 5.70 -7.00 -2.21
C SER A 161 6.73 -6.45 -1.24
N LYS A 162 8.02 -6.50 -1.57
CA LYS A 162 9.08 -5.92 -0.75
C LYS A 162 8.93 -4.40 -0.65
N GLU A 163 8.73 -3.71 -1.77
CA GLU A 163 8.54 -2.26 -1.77
C GLU A 163 7.24 -1.84 -1.07
N ALA A 164 6.15 -2.56 -1.32
CA ALA A 164 4.87 -2.31 -0.66
C ALA A 164 4.99 -2.46 0.86
N ARG A 165 5.71 -3.50 1.33
CA ARG A 165 6.00 -3.69 2.76
C ARG A 165 6.84 -2.57 3.35
N ILE A 166 7.90 -2.14 2.67
CA ILE A 166 8.71 -1.01 3.14
C ILE A 166 7.85 0.26 3.29
N ALA A 167 6.99 0.55 2.31
CA ALA A 167 6.08 1.68 2.39
C ALA A 167 5.09 1.54 3.56
N ALA A 168 4.54 0.34 3.79
CA ALA A 168 3.68 0.05 4.94
C ALA A 168 4.41 0.24 6.27
N ASP A 169 5.60 -0.35 6.45
CA ASP A 169 6.39 -0.25 7.68
C ASP A 169 6.75 1.22 8.00
N VAL A 170 7.13 2.00 6.98
CA VAL A 170 7.41 3.43 7.11
C VAL A 170 6.16 4.21 7.51
N TYR A 171 4.99 3.88 6.93
CA TYR A 171 3.75 4.57 7.26
C TYR A 171 3.20 4.18 8.64
N GLU A 172 3.35 2.93 9.08
CA GLU A 172 3.03 2.51 10.45
C GLU A 172 3.88 3.27 11.48
N ALA A 173 5.18 3.42 11.22
CA ALA A 173 6.05 4.25 12.06
C ALA A 173 5.61 5.73 12.04
N ALA A 174 5.17 6.25 10.90
CA ALA A 174 4.64 7.61 10.81
C ALA A 174 3.33 7.77 11.60
N ILE A 175 2.43 6.78 11.57
CA ILE A 175 1.22 6.76 12.39
C ILE A 175 1.59 6.86 13.87
N GLU A 176 2.56 6.08 14.35
CA GLU A 176 3.00 6.15 15.76
C GLU A 176 3.53 7.54 16.14
N VAL A 177 4.33 8.16 15.28
CA VAL A 177 4.87 9.51 15.50
C VAL A 177 3.76 10.56 15.52
N ILE A 178 2.91 10.57 14.49
CA ILE A 178 1.83 11.55 14.33
C ILE A 178 0.85 11.41 15.50
N THR A 179 0.38 10.19 15.79
CA THR A 179 -0.56 9.96 16.90
C THR A 179 0.06 10.25 18.26
N GLY A 180 1.35 9.93 18.46
CA GLY A 180 2.09 10.27 19.66
C GLY A 180 2.18 11.78 19.89
N ALA A 181 2.46 12.54 18.84
CA ALA A 181 2.51 14.00 18.87
C ALA A 181 1.12 14.62 19.12
N GLU A 182 0.07 14.15 18.44
CA GLU A 182 -1.32 14.59 18.63
C GLU A 182 -1.85 14.28 20.04
N GLY A 183 -1.41 13.15 20.62
CA GLY A 183 -1.72 12.79 22.00
C GLY A 183 -1.15 13.78 23.02
N ILE A 184 -0.09 14.52 22.67
CA ILE A 184 0.56 15.49 23.54
C ILE A 184 0.15 16.94 23.21
N GLY A 185 0.12 17.28 21.93
CA GLY A 185 -0.08 18.62 21.38
C GLY A 185 -0.63 18.52 19.97
N ARG A 186 0.10 19.00 18.98
CA ARG A 186 -0.27 18.92 17.56
C ARG A 186 0.95 18.48 16.77
N PHE A 187 0.76 17.58 15.81
CA PHE A 187 1.83 17.26 14.87
C PHE A 187 1.93 18.37 13.82
N GLU A 188 3.15 18.86 13.59
CA GLU A 188 3.48 19.81 12.53
C GLU A 188 4.73 19.32 11.82
N SER A 189 4.67 19.27 10.48
CA SER A 189 5.80 18.91 9.63
C SER A 189 6.49 20.16 9.08
N ILE A 190 7.55 19.94 8.31
CA ILE A 190 8.21 20.97 7.51
C ILE A 190 7.25 21.58 6.48
N SER A 191 7.65 22.71 5.88
CA SER A 191 6.83 23.38 4.87
C SER A 191 6.64 22.53 3.61
N GLU A 192 5.60 22.81 2.82
CA GLU A 192 5.38 22.16 1.51
C GLU A 192 6.63 22.29 0.61
N ALA A 193 7.31 23.44 0.65
CA ALA A 193 8.52 23.70 -0.14
C ALA A 193 9.68 22.79 0.27
N ASP A 194 9.95 22.68 1.58
CA ASP A 194 11.01 21.82 2.10
C ASP A 194 10.69 20.34 1.84
N LEU A 195 9.42 19.95 1.99
CA LEU A 195 8.94 18.61 1.70
C LEU A 195 9.19 18.25 0.23
N PHE A 196 8.86 19.15 -0.70
CA PHE A 196 9.14 18.97 -2.13
C PHE A 196 10.63 18.87 -2.40
N ASP A 197 11.44 19.71 -1.76
CA ASP A 197 12.89 19.70 -1.94
C ASP A 197 13.48 18.34 -1.55
N VAL A 198 12.97 17.72 -0.47
CA VAL A 198 13.35 16.36 -0.06
C VAL A 198 12.82 15.29 -1.03
N GLU A 199 11.54 15.35 -1.42
CA GLU A 199 10.93 14.39 -2.35
C GLU A 199 11.68 14.35 -3.69
N TYR A 200 12.07 15.50 -4.21
CA TYR A 200 12.74 15.65 -5.51
C TYR A 200 14.28 15.79 -5.39
N TRP A 201 14.85 15.48 -4.22
CA TRP A 201 16.29 15.45 -4.04
C TRP A 201 16.88 14.17 -4.63
N SER A 202 17.82 14.31 -5.57
CA SER A 202 18.41 13.17 -6.29
C SER A 202 19.15 12.18 -5.38
N LEU A 203 19.78 12.66 -4.31
CA LEU A 203 20.48 11.79 -3.35
C LEU A 203 19.49 11.00 -2.48
N GLU A 204 18.36 11.61 -2.13
CA GLU A 204 17.31 10.93 -1.37
C GLU A 204 16.59 9.89 -2.24
N GLN A 205 16.23 10.25 -3.48
CA GLN A 205 15.67 9.34 -4.48
C GLN A 205 16.59 8.17 -4.81
N ALA A 206 17.92 8.34 -4.70
CA ALA A 206 18.87 7.25 -4.90
C ALA A 206 18.68 6.06 -3.92
N LYS A 207 18.07 6.29 -2.74
CA LYS A 207 17.72 5.22 -1.77
C LYS A 207 16.66 4.25 -2.30
N LEU A 208 15.89 4.64 -3.31
CA LEU A 208 14.89 3.78 -3.94
C LEU A 208 15.54 2.74 -4.89
N GLY A 209 16.83 2.89 -5.18
CA GLY A 209 17.58 2.02 -6.08
C GLY A 209 17.51 2.47 -7.54
N LYS A 210 18.54 2.08 -8.31
CA LYS A 210 18.64 2.31 -9.75
C LYS A 210 18.60 0.96 -10.45
N GLY A 211 17.42 0.54 -10.90
CA GLY A 211 17.25 -0.72 -11.63
C GLY A 211 16.05 -0.63 -12.57
N GLY A 212 16.22 -1.14 -13.79
CA GLY A 212 15.09 -1.36 -14.70
C GLY A 212 14.14 -2.41 -14.11
N GLU A 213 12.85 -2.26 -14.40
CA GLU A 213 11.86 -3.24 -13.94
C GLU A 213 12.09 -4.58 -14.67
N LYS A 214 11.99 -5.71 -13.94
CA LYS A 214 12.06 -7.04 -14.56
C LYS A 214 10.81 -7.30 -15.41
N PRO A 215 10.85 -8.23 -16.39
CA PRO A 215 9.75 -8.42 -17.34
C PRO A 215 8.38 -8.68 -16.71
N LEU A 216 8.32 -9.40 -15.59
CA LEU A 216 7.08 -9.71 -14.88
C LEU A 216 6.99 -9.04 -13.51
N GLN A 217 7.79 -8.00 -13.28
CA GLN A 217 7.64 -7.19 -12.08
C GLN A 217 6.22 -6.60 -12.00
N ARG A 218 5.68 -6.46 -10.78
CA ARG A 218 4.29 -6.07 -10.46
C ARG A 218 3.21 -7.10 -10.77
N ARG A 219 3.56 -8.23 -11.42
CA ARG A 219 2.60 -9.29 -11.71
C ARG A 219 2.49 -10.26 -10.54
N ILE A 220 1.28 -10.76 -10.33
CA ILE A 220 0.94 -11.72 -9.29
C ILE A 220 0.51 -13.01 -9.99
N VAL A 221 1.18 -14.11 -9.64
CA VAL A 221 1.03 -15.40 -10.30
C VAL A 221 0.64 -16.45 -9.28
N ALA A 222 -0.41 -17.20 -9.55
CA ALA A 222 -0.75 -18.40 -8.80
C ALA A 222 -0.39 -19.63 -9.65
N VAL A 223 0.35 -20.57 -9.08
CA VAL A 223 0.75 -21.82 -9.74
C VAL A 223 0.11 -22.99 -9.01
N THR A 224 -0.83 -23.66 -9.68
CA THR A 224 -1.48 -24.88 -9.17
C THR A 224 -0.57 -26.11 -9.34
N GLY A 225 -0.71 -27.11 -8.47
CA GLY A 225 0.25 -28.22 -8.38
C GLY A 225 1.68 -27.72 -8.18
N GLY A 226 1.82 -26.56 -7.53
CA GLY A 226 3.05 -25.77 -7.52
C GLY A 226 4.17 -26.40 -6.69
N ALA A 227 3.88 -27.44 -5.88
CA ALA A 227 4.90 -28.20 -5.19
C ALA A 227 5.49 -29.35 -6.05
N GLY A 228 4.82 -29.72 -7.15
CA GLY A 228 5.30 -30.72 -8.10
C GLY A 228 6.49 -30.24 -8.93
N GLY A 229 7.17 -31.17 -9.63
CA GLY A 229 8.41 -30.86 -10.36
C GLY A 229 8.27 -29.74 -11.40
N ILE A 230 7.21 -29.78 -12.23
CA ILE A 230 6.92 -28.75 -13.23
C ILE A 230 6.43 -27.47 -12.54
N GLY A 231 5.44 -27.56 -11.66
CA GLY A 231 4.88 -26.40 -10.95
C GLY A 231 5.95 -25.61 -10.19
N ALA A 232 6.85 -26.29 -9.48
CA ALA A 232 7.92 -25.65 -8.73
C ALA A 232 8.97 -24.99 -9.65
N ALA A 233 9.27 -25.60 -10.81
CA ALA A 233 10.14 -24.99 -11.81
C ALA A 233 9.50 -23.74 -12.43
N THR A 234 8.20 -23.79 -12.72
CA THR A 234 7.42 -22.66 -13.22
C THR A 234 7.37 -21.52 -12.21
N ALA A 235 7.06 -21.81 -10.94
CA ALA A 235 7.07 -20.84 -9.85
C ALA A 235 8.43 -20.13 -9.72
N ARG A 236 9.54 -20.89 -9.79
CA ARG A 236 10.90 -20.34 -9.79
C ARG A 236 11.16 -19.43 -10.99
N ALA A 237 10.71 -19.80 -12.18
CA ALA A 237 10.89 -19.00 -13.38
C ALA A 237 10.13 -17.65 -13.30
N PHE A 238 8.88 -17.67 -12.83
CA PHE A 238 8.09 -16.45 -12.59
C PHE A 238 8.75 -15.52 -11.56
N ALA A 239 9.20 -16.08 -10.43
CA ALA A 239 9.91 -15.31 -9.40
C ALA A 239 11.23 -14.70 -9.93
N ALA A 240 11.99 -15.47 -10.73
CA ALA A 240 13.21 -14.98 -11.36
C ALA A 240 12.94 -13.79 -12.29
N ALA A 241 11.82 -13.83 -13.02
CA ALA A 241 11.31 -12.75 -13.87
C ALA A 241 10.67 -11.58 -13.09
N GLY A 242 10.62 -11.64 -11.76
CA GLY A 242 10.22 -10.55 -10.88
C GLY A 242 8.77 -10.57 -10.41
N ALA A 243 8.00 -11.61 -10.73
CA ALA A 243 6.62 -11.71 -10.29
C ALA A 243 6.50 -12.09 -8.81
N GLU A 244 5.40 -11.69 -8.18
CA GLU A 244 4.96 -12.20 -6.88
C GLU A 244 4.29 -13.55 -7.09
N VAL A 245 4.71 -14.58 -6.36
CA VAL A 245 4.29 -15.96 -6.61
C VAL A 245 3.49 -16.53 -5.43
N ALA A 246 2.33 -17.07 -5.73
CA ALA A 246 1.57 -17.96 -4.87
C ALA A 246 1.68 -19.40 -5.39
N VAL A 247 2.08 -20.32 -4.51
CA VAL A 247 2.19 -21.75 -4.80
C VAL A 247 0.98 -22.43 -4.19
N LEU A 248 0.12 -23.01 -5.03
CA LEU A 248 -1.09 -23.72 -4.61
C LEU A 248 -0.86 -25.22 -4.76
N ASP A 249 -1.04 -25.98 -3.69
CA ASP A 249 -0.89 -27.44 -3.69
C ASP A 249 -1.76 -28.10 -2.62
N LEU A 250 -2.06 -29.39 -2.78
CA LEU A 250 -2.76 -30.18 -1.76
C LEU A 250 -1.93 -30.28 -0.46
N ASN A 251 -0.60 -30.32 -0.58
CA ASN A 251 0.31 -30.40 0.55
C ASN A 251 0.77 -28.98 0.98
N PRO A 252 0.30 -28.45 2.14
CA PRO A 252 0.65 -27.10 2.59
C PRO A 252 2.15 -26.94 2.90
N GLU A 253 2.80 -27.94 3.49
CA GLU A 253 4.22 -27.84 3.82
C GLU A 253 5.09 -27.79 2.57
N ALA A 254 4.75 -28.59 1.55
CA ALA A 254 5.47 -28.63 0.29
C ALA A 254 5.27 -27.32 -0.50
N ALA A 255 4.04 -26.79 -0.56
CA ALA A 255 3.76 -25.49 -1.16
C ALA A 255 4.57 -24.37 -0.48
N ALA A 256 4.56 -24.33 0.85
CA ALA A 256 5.34 -23.35 1.62
C ALA A 256 6.85 -23.52 1.41
N GLY A 257 7.33 -24.76 1.27
CA GLY A 257 8.73 -25.08 0.98
C GLY A 257 9.21 -24.50 -0.35
N VAL A 258 8.38 -24.54 -1.38
CA VAL A 258 8.69 -23.91 -2.69
C VAL A 258 8.55 -22.39 -2.61
N ALA A 259 7.50 -21.86 -1.99
CA ALA A 259 7.20 -20.43 -2.01
C ALA A 259 8.16 -19.57 -1.18
N ARG A 260 8.57 -20.04 0.01
CA ARG A 260 9.40 -19.28 0.96
C ARG A 260 10.71 -18.74 0.37
N PRO A 261 11.56 -19.54 -0.31
CA PRO A 261 12.78 -19.01 -0.93
C PRO A 261 12.53 -18.00 -2.06
N LEU A 262 11.32 -17.97 -2.62
CA LEU A 262 10.91 -17.03 -3.66
C LEU A 262 10.36 -15.71 -3.09
N GLY A 263 10.21 -15.60 -1.77
CA GLY A 263 9.47 -14.50 -1.14
C GLY A 263 7.96 -14.56 -1.37
N GLY A 264 7.47 -15.66 -1.92
CA GLY A 264 6.06 -15.92 -2.20
C GLY A 264 5.28 -16.48 -1.01
N ILE A 265 4.07 -16.94 -1.28
CA ILE A 265 3.21 -17.64 -0.31
C ILE A 265 2.86 -19.05 -0.78
N GLY A 266 2.85 -20.01 0.13
CA GLY A 266 2.33 -21.36 -0.12
C GLY A 266 0.95 -21.49 0.50
N ILE A 267 -0.03 -22.01 -0.24
CA ILE A 267 -1.42 -22.14 0.22
C ILE A 267 -1.91 -23.56 -0.10
N ALA A 268 -2.56 -24.20 0.88
CA ALA A 268 -3.27 -25.45 0.66
C ALA A 268 -4.46 -25.22 -0.28
N CYS A 269 -4.54 -25.98 -1.36
CA CYS A 269 -5.63 -25.88 -2.33
C CYS A 269 -5.95 -27.26 -2.92
N ASP A 270 -7.16 -27.74 -2.67
CA ASP A 270 -7.75 -28.86 -3.40
C ASP A 270 -8.56 -28.30 -4.57
N VAL A 271 -8.04 -28.44 -5.78
CA VAL A 271 -8.70 -27.92 -7.00
C VAL A 271 -10.00 -28.66 -7.34
N THR A 272 -10.29 -29.79 -6.69
CA THR A 272 -11.56 -30.50 -6.84
C THR A 272 -12.66 -29.94 -5.92
N ASP A 273 -12.30 -29.10 -4.94
CA ASP A 273 -13.23 -28.41 -4.04
C ASP A 273 -13.32 -26.91 -4.39
N PRO A 274 -14.48 -26.43 -4.91
CA PRO A 274 -14.68 -25.02 -5.22
C PRO A 274 -14.50 -24.06 -4.02
N ALA A 275 -14.79 -24.51 -2.80
CA ALA A 275 -14.59 -23.69 -1.61
C ALA A 275 -13.10 -23.51 -1.30
N SER A 276 -12.32 -24.58 -1.43
CA SER A 276 -10.86 -24.56 -1.31
C SER A 276 -10.22 -23.60 -2.34
N VAL A 277 -10.65 -23.67 -3.60
CA VAL A 277 -10.18 -22.76 -4.66
C VAL A 277 -10.51 -21.31 -4.33
N THR A 278 -11.75 -21.03 -3.90
CA THR A 278 -12.18 -19.68 -3.55
C THR A 278 -11.31 -19.11 -2.42
N ALA A 279 -11.12 -19.87 -1.33
CA ALA A 279 -10.31 -19.45 -0.20
C ALA A 279 -8.83 -19.22 -0.59
N ALA A 280 -8.29 -20.05 -1.48
CA ALA A 280 -6.93 -19.91 -1.96
C ALA A 280 -6.75 -18.60 -2.76
N ILE A 281 -7.67 -18.29 -3.67
CA ILE A 281 -7.63 -17.05 -4.45
C ILE A 281 -7.83 -15.82 -3.55
N GLU A 282 -8.77 -15.87 -2.60
CA GLU A 282 -8.96 -14.79 -1.62
C GLU A 282 -7.69 -14.54 -0.81
N ALA A 283 -6.95 -15.59 -0.42
CA ALA A 283 -5.67 -15.44 0.28
C ALA A 283 -4.59 -14.78 -0.61
N VAL A 284 -4.52 -15.12 -1.89
CA VAL A 284 -3.61 -14.46 -2.85
C VAL A 284 -3.96 -12.98 -2.99
N VAL A 285 -5.24 -12.66 -3.17
CA VAL A 285 -5.71 -11.28 -3.33
C VAL A 285 -5.49 -10.48 -2.04
N ALA A 286 -5.77 -11.04 -0.87
CA ALA A 286 -5.51 -10.38 0.40
C ALA A 286 -4.02 -10.09 0.62
N ARG A 287 -3.14 -10.98 0.13
CA ARG A 287 -1.69 -10.86 0.31
C ARG A 287 -1.04 -9.86 -0.65
N PHE A 288 -1.44 -9.84 -1.91
CA PHE A 288 -0.75 -9.11 -2.97
C PHE A 288 -1.61 -8.05 -3.67
N GLY A 289 -2.92 -8.05 -3.42
CA GLY A 289 -3.88 -7.10 -3.94
C GLY A 289 -4.64 -7.54 -5.20
N GLY A 290 -4.34 -8.72 -5.75
CA GLY A 290 -4.97 -9.22 -6.97
C GLY A 290 -4.35 -10.53 -7.46
N LEU A 291 -4.71 -10.94 -8.67
CA LEU A 291 -4.14 -12.07 -9.40
C LEU A 291 -4.13 -11.71 -10.89
N ASP A 292 -2.99 -11.89 -11.57
CA ASP A 292 -2.85 -11.59 -13.00
C ASP A 292 -2.74 -12.87 -13.85
N ILE A 293 -2.02 -13.88 -13.35
CA ILE A 293 -1.70 -15.10 -14.09
C ILE A 293 -2.05 -16.31 -13.21
N LEU A 294 -2.82 -17.24 -13.76
CA LEU A 294 -3.10 -18.54 -13.17
C LEU A 294 -2.50 -19.63 -14.06
N VAL A 295 -1.71 -20.53 -13.46
CA VAL A 295 -1.07 -21.66 -14.12
C VAL A 295 -1.64 -22.98 -13.62
#